data_AF-A0A7G1G987-F1
#
_entry.id   AF-A0A7G1G987-F1
#
_cell.length_a   1.000
_cell.length_b   1.000
_cell.length_c   1.000
_cell.angle_alpha   90.00
_cell.angle_beta   90.00
_cell.angle_gamma   90.00
#
_symmetry.space_group_name_H-M   'P 1'
#
loop_
_entity.id
_entity.type
_entity.pdbx_description
1 polymer ?
#
loop_
_entity_poly.entity_id
_entity_poly.type
_entity_poly.pdbx_seq_one_letter_code
_entity_poly.pdbx_strand_id
1 'polypeptide(L)'
;MKKNDLKTFGQINLVIFFGIVVITNIFVGFGIGYFIYTLTNNKLWLIIMLFLGMISGLYNGIKELLKEAKKYDEIGNNSKRDDKKDDSSNDN
;
A
#
# COMPACT_ATOMS: atom_id res chain seq x y z
N MET A 1 -8.64 -25.34 -7.29
CA MET A 1 -8.19 -24.54 -6.12
C MET A 1 -9.28 -23.55 -5.75
N LYS A 2 -9.63 -23.44 -4.46
CA LYS A 2 -10.71 -22.57 -3.96
C LYS A 2 -10.39 -21.11 -4.28
N LYS A 3 -11.31 -20.40 -4.93
CA LYS A 3 -11.17 -18.97 -5.30
C LYS A 3 -10.90 -18.04 -4.10
N ASN A 4 -11.15 -18.53 -2.90
CA ASN A 4 -10.99 -17.82 -1.63
C ASN A 4 -9.51 -17.63 -1.26
N ASP A 5 -8.63 -18.57 -1.60
CA ASP A 5 -7.21 -18.51 -1.23
C ASP A 5 -6.49 -17.36 -1.96
N LEU A 6 -6.81 -17.14 -3.24
CA LEU A 6 -6.17 -16.10 -4.07
C LEU A 6 -6.44 -14.68 -3.58
N LYS A 7 -7.66 -14.40 -3.07
CA LYS A 7 -7.99 -13.10 -2.46
C LYS A 7 -7.25 -12.88 -1.15
N THR A 8 -7.11 -13.92 -0.33
CA THR A 8 -6.38 -13.86 0.94
C THR A 8 -4.88 -13.62 0.70
N PHE A 9 -4.27 -14.25 -0.31
CA PHE A 9 -2.86 -14.00 -0.67
C PHE A 9 -2.60 -12.55 -1.11
N GLY A 10 -3.50 -11.95 -1.90
CA GLY A 10 -3.37 -10.55 -2.34
C GLY A 10 -3.44 -9.54 -1.18
N GLN A 11 -4.28 -9.79 -0.18
CA GLN A 11 -4.42 -8.93 1.00
C GLN A 11 -3.20 -8.99 1.93
N ILE A 12 -2.60 -10.17 2.08
CA ILE A 12 -1.40 -10.36 2.92
C ILE A 12 -0.21 -9.61 2.31
N ASN A 13 -0.01 -9.73 0.99
CA ASN A 13 1.07 -9.02 0.30
C ASN A 13 0.96 -7.49 0.48
N LEU A 14 -0.27 -6.99 0.42
CA LEU A 14 -0.56 -5.57 0.56
C LEU A 14 -0.22 -5.03 1.97
N VAL A 15 -0.57 -5.77 3.02
CA VAL A 15 -0.21 -5.42 4.41
C VAL A 15 1.30 -5.47 4.64
N ILE A 16 1.99 -6.46 4.04
CA ILE A 16 3.45 -6.56 4.13
C ILE A 16 4.11 -5.36 3.44
N PHE A 17 3.65 -5.00 2.23
CA PHE A 17 4.15 -3.82 1.52
C PHE A 17 3.95 -2.53 2.32
N PHE A 18 2.77 -2.35 2.93
CA PHE A 18 2.52 -1.24 3.82
C PHE A 18 3.52 -1.18 4.98
N GLY A 19 3.73 -2.31 5.65
CA GLY A 19 4.70 -2.41 6.75
C GLY A 19 6.11 -2.02 6.30
N ILE A 20 6.55 -2.51 5.15
CA ILE A 20 7.86 -2.15 4.56
C ILE A 20 7.94 -0.64 4.30
N VAL A 21 6.94 -0.05 3.65
CA VAL A 21 6.92 1.40 3.34
C VAL A 21 7.01 2.25 4.61
N VAL A 22 6.26 1.89 5.66
CA VAL A 22 6.28 2.62 6.94
C VAL A 22 7.64 2.48 7.62
N ILE A 23 8.16 1.25 7.74
CA ILE A 23 9.45 0.98 8.38
C ILE A 23 10.58 1.72 7.63
N THR A 24 10.62 1.63 6.30
CA THR A 24 11.63 2.33 5.48
C THR A 24 11.59 3.83 5.71
N ASN A 25 10.41 4.46 5.75
CA ASN A 25 10.32 5.91 6.01
C ASN A 25 10.74 6.30 7.42
N ILE A 26 10.44 5.47 8.44
CA ILE A 26 10.93 5.69 9.80
C ILE A 26 12.47 5.61 9.83
N PHE A 27 13.06 4.64 9.14
CA PHE A 27 14.53 4.54 9.00
C PHE A 27 15.14 5.76 8.31
N VAL A 28 14.53 6.24 7.22
CA VAL A 28 14.98 7.44 6.52
C VAL A 28 14.88 8.68 7.41
N GLY A 29 13.75 8.87 8.09
CA GLY A 29 13.54 9.98 9.03
C GLY A 29 14.52 9.93 10.19
N PHE A 30 14.79 8.74 10.75
CA PHE A 30 15.81 8.56 11.78
C PHE A 30 17.22 8.87 11.26
N GLY A 31 17.60 8.37 10.08
CA GLY A 31 18.91 8.60 9.49
C GLY A 31 19.19 10.08 9.22
N ILE A 32 18.23 10.77 8.60
CA ILE A 32 18.32 12.22 8.36
C ILE A 32 18.31 13.00 9.68
N GLY A 33 17.43 12.62 10.61
CA GLY A 33 17.36 13.24 11.93
C GLY A 33 18.65 13.09 12.74
N TYR A 34 19.29 11.92 12.67
CA TYR A 34 20.58 11.66 13.32
C TYR A 34 21.71 12.47 12.68
N PHE A 35 21.76 12.54 11.35
CA PHE A 35 22.76 13.36 10.66
C PHE A 35 22.68 14.85 11.04
N ILE A 36 21.45 15.40 11.09
CA ILE A 36 21.24 16.80 11.50
C ILE A 36 21.56 16.98 12.99
N TYR A 37 21.21 16.01 13.83
CA TYR A 37 21.58 16.01 15.25
C TYR A 37 23.10 16.11 15.44
N THR A 38 23.90 15.34 14.69
CA THR A 38 25.36 15.41 14.75
C THR A 38 25.88 16.81 14.36
N LEU A 39 25.23 17.49 13.42
CA LEU A 39 25.63 18.83 12.99
C LEU A 39 25.24 19.94 13.99
N THR A 40 24.04 19.85 14.55
CA THR A 40 23.41 20.94 15.32
C THR A 40 23.48 20.71 16.84
N ASN A 41 23.80 19.48 17.28
CA ASN A 41 23.71 19.01 18.68
C ASN A 41 22.32 19.15 19.32
N ASN A 42 21.27 19.39 18.52
CA ASN A 42 19.92 19.61 18.98
C ASN A 42 19.05 18.37 18.74
N LYS A 43 18.65 17.69 19.82
CA LYS A 43 17.78 16.49 19.77
C LYS A 43 16.39 16.78 19.18
N LEU A 44 15.98 18.04 19.17
CA LEU A 44 14.70 18.50 18.62
C LEU A 44 14.59 18.20 17.12
N TRP A 45 15.69 18.28 16.37
CA TRP A 45 15.70 17.96 14.94
C TRP A 45 15.47 16.48 14.67
N LEU A 46 16.02 15.60 15.52
CA LEU A 46 15.81 14.16 15.41
C LEU A 46 14.34 13.80 15.65
N ILE A 47 13.70 14.41 16.65
CA ILE A 47 12.29 14.16 16.95
C ILE A 47 11.39 14.62 15.78
N ILE A 48 11.63 15.81 15.24
CA ILE A 48 10.85 16.37 14.12
C ILE A 48 10.96 15.47 12.90
N MET A 49 12.18 15.05 12.53
CA MET A 49 12.40 14.19 11.37
C MET A 49 11.81 12.80 11.53
N LEU A 50 11.82 12.25 12.75
CA LEU A 50 11.17 10.97 13.04
C LEU A 50 9.65 11.06 12.85
N PHE A 51 9.01 12.12 13.36
CA PHE A 51 7.59 12.37 13.13
C PHE A 51 7.29 12.57 11.64
N LEU A 52 8.13 13.31 10.93
CA LEU A 52 7.97 13.55 9.50
C LEU A 52 8.06 12.24 8.69
N GLY A 53 9.03 11.39 9.02
CA GLY A 53 9.18 10.05 8.44
C GLY A 53 7.97 9.16 8.75
N MET A 54 7.47 9.16 9.99
CA MET A 54 6.31 8.37 10.36
C MET A 54 5.04 8.82 9.63
N ILE A 55 4.76 10.14 9.59
CA ILE A 55 3.60 10.71 8.90
C ILE A 55 3.69 10.43 7.39
N SER A 56 4.86 10.61 6.78
CA SER A 56 5.09 10.34 5.37
C SER A 56 4.91 8.86 5.03
N GLY A 57 5.48 7.97 5.84
CA GLY A 57 5.35 6.51 5.69
C GLY A 57 3.91 6.03 5.81
N LEU A 58 3.17 6.55 6.81
CA LEU A 58 1.75 6.25 6.97
C LEU A 58 0.92 6.78 5.80
N TYR A 59 1.14 8.02 5.38
CA TYR A 59 0.39 8.61 4.26
C TYR A 59 0.62 7.84 2.95
N ASN A 60 1.88 7.58 2.60
CA ASN A 60 2.22 6.82 1.39
C ASN A 60 1.71 5.39 1.48
N GLY A 61 1.90 4.74 2.63
CA GLY A 61 1.40 3.39 2.86
C GLY A 61 -0.11 3.30 2.68
N ILE A 62 -0.90 4.15 3.36
CA ILE A 62 -2.36 4.16 3.27
C ILE A 62 -2.81 4.47 1.84
N LYS A 63 -2.15 5.39 1.15
CA LYS A 63 -2.45 5.73 -0.24
C LYS A 63 -2.25 4.53 -1.17
N GLU A 64 -1.18 3.75 -0.98
CA GLU A 64 -0.92 2.51 -1.72
C GLU A 64 -2.02 1.47 -1.41
N LEU A 65 -2.35 1.28 -0.12
CA LEU A 65 -3.42 0.38 0.33
C LEU A 65 -4.75 0.68 -0.38
N LEU A 66 -5.17 1.95 -0.40
CA LEU A 66 -6.42 2.39 -1.01
C LEU A 66 -6.41 2.19 -2.54
N LYS A 67 -5.28 2.47 -3.19
CA LYS A 67 -5.14 2.31 -4.64
C LYS A 67 -5.24 0.84 -5.05
N GLU A 68 -4.58 -0.05 -4.32
CA GLU A 68 -4.61 -1.48 -4.59
C GLU A 68 -5.99 -2.08 -4.30
N ALA A 69 -6.62 -1.69 -3.17
CA ALA A 69 -7.97 -2.11 -2.82
C ALA A 69 -9.00 -1.74 -3.91
N LYS A 70 -8.94 -0.51 -4.43
CA LYS A 70 -9.81 -0.06 -5.52
C LYS A 70 -9.59 -0.87 -6.81
N LYS A 71 -8.34 -1.23 -7.11
CA LYS A 71 -7.99 -2.05 -8.28
C LYS A 71 -8.55 -3.47 -8.16
N TYR A 72 -8.54 -4.06 -6.96
CA TYR A 72 -9.16 -5.37 -6.73
C TYR A 72 -10.68 -5.35 -6.92
N ASP A 73 -11.36 -4.27 -6.51
CA ASP A 73 -12.80 -4.12 -6.72
C ASP A 73 -13.16 -3.93 -8.20
N GLU A 74 -12.36 -3.17 -8.94
CA GLU A 74 -12.58 -2.90 -10.37
C GLU A 74 -12.37 -4.15 -11.26
N ILE A 75 -11.34 -4.95 -10.96
CA ILE A 75 -11.09 -6.22 -11.65
C ILE A 75 -12.23 -7.22 -11.38
N GLY A 76 -12.75 -7.28 -10.14
CA GLY A 76 -13.87 -8.16 -9.80
C GLY A 76 -15.19 -7.83 -10.51
N ASN A 77 -15.36 -6.59 -10.96
CA ASN A 77 -16.58 -6.13 -11.65
C ASN A 77 -16.52 -6.34 -13.17
N ASN A 78 -15.33 -6.29 -13.77
CA ASN A 78 -15.15 -6.56 -15.21
C ASN A 78 -15.26 -8.06 -15.55
N SER A 79 -14.80 -8.95 -14.66
CA SER A 79 -14.96 -10.41 -14.89
C SER A 79 -16.41 -10.91 -14.87
N LYS A 80 -17.37 -10.12 -14.36
CA LYS A 80 -18.81 -10.46 -14.42
C LYS A 80 -19.50 -9.96 -15.69
N ARG A 81 -18.86 -9.10 -16.48
CA ARG A 81 -19.46 -8.54 -17.71
C ARG A 81 -19.16 -9.38 -18.95
N ASP A 82 -18.10 -10.18 -18.90
CA ASP A 82 -17.69 -11.03 -20.03
C ASP A 82 -18.44 -12.38 -20.06
N ASP A 83 -18.96 -12.86 -18.92
CA ASP A 83 -19.81 -14.08 -18.83
C ASP A 83 -21.25 -13.87 -19.32
N LYS A 84 -21.61 -12.68 -19.81
CA LYS A 84 -22.99 -12.32 -20.23
C LYS A 84 -23.13 -11.95 -21.71
N LYS A 85 -22.19 -12.39 -22.54
CA LYS A 85 -22.20 -12.12 -24.00
C LYS A 85 -22.22 -13.36 -24.90
N ASP A 86 -22.44 -14.56 -24.34
CA ASP A 86 -22.50 -15.81 -25.12
C ASP A 86 -23.91 -16.44 -25.11
N ASP A 87 -24.97 -15.64 -25.28
CA ASP A 87 -26.33 -16.20 -25.38
C ASP A 87 -27.25 -15.41 -26.34
N SER A 88 -26.73 -15.06 -27.51
CA SER A 88 -27.57 -14.58 -28.62
C SER A 88 -26.90 -14.86 -29.96
N SER A 89 -27.03 -16.11 -30.44
CA SER A 89 -26.97 -16.48 -31.86
C SER A 89 -27.27 -17.96 -32.04
N ASN A 90 -28.51 -18.38 -31.75
CA ASN A 90 -29.09 -19.55 -32.41
C ASN A 90 -30.61 -19.55 -32.22
N ASP A 91 -31.35 -19.05 -33.21
CA ASP A 91 -32.57 -19.72 -33.61
C ASP A 91 -32.91 -19.33 -35.06
N ASN A 92 -33.25 -20.38 -35.82
CA ASN A 92 -33.52 -20.41 -37.26
C ASN A 92 -34.81 -19.70 -37.65
#